data_AF-A0A316J4U3-F1
#
_entry.id   AF-A0A316J4U3-F1
#
_cell.length_a   1.000
_cell.length_b   1.000
_cell.length_c   1.000
_cell.angle_alpha   90.00
_cell.angle_beta   90.00
_cell.angle_gamma   90.00
#
_symmetry.space_group_name_H-M   'P 1'
#
loop_
_entity.id
_entity.type
_entity.pdbx_description
1 polymer ?
#
loop_
_entity_poly.entity_id
_entity_poly.type
_entity_poly.pdbx_seq_one_letter_code
_entity_poly.pdbx_strand_id
1 'polypeptide(L)'
;YLAPFEEFQRFKTHPAIRDTFEGGKRLSYGARAITEGGFQSVPKLSFPGGALIGCSAGLVNVPRIKGSHNAVLSGILAADKIAEAIAAGRANDEPVEIENSWRDSAIGKDLKKVRNVKPLWSRFGTAIGVGLGGLDMWTNQLFGFSLFGTLKHGKTDAQSLEPAAKHRKIDYPKPDGVLTFDRLSSVFLSNTNHDENEPVHLLVRDMELQKTSEHDVFAGPSTRYCPAGVYEWVDADGNAASDPSAKDVRFVINAQNCVHCKTCDIKDPNQNINWVPPQGGEGPVYVNM
;
A
#
# COMPACT_ATOMS: atom_id res chain seq x y z
N TYR A 1 13.61 7.71 -7.34
CA TYR A 1 13.82 8.99 -6.63
C TYR A 1 12.57 9.59 -6.00
N LEU A 2 11.35 9.28 -6.47
CA LEU A 2 10.11 9.74 -5.83
C LEU A 2 9.99 9.25 -4.38
N ALA A 3 9.52 10.12 -3.49
CA ALA A 3 9.23 9.82 -2.09
C ALA A 3 7.75 10.17 -1.79
N PRO A 4 6.85 9.19 -1.58
CA PRO A 4 5.42 9.46 -1.38
C PRO A 4 5.12 10.39 -0.20
N PHE A 5 5.89 10.29 0.88
CA PHE A 5 5.78 11.20 2.02
C PHE A 5 6.03 12.66 1.60
N GLU A 6 7.12 12.91 0.86
CA GLU A 6 7.49 14.26 0.42
C GLU A 6 6.51 14.80 -0.63
N GLU A 7 5.98 13.96 -1.52
CA GLU A 7 4.91 14.36 -2.45
C GLU A 7 3.65 14.81 -1.71
N PHE A 8 3.29 14.14 -0.60
CA PHE A 8 2.17 14.58 0.21
C PHE A 8 2.47 15.90 0.96
N GLN A 9 3.70 16.10 1.45
CA GLN A 9 4.10 17.40 2.00
C GLN A 9 4.02 18.49 0.93
N ARG A 10 4.56 18.26 -0.26
CA ARG A 10 4.52 19.17 -1.41
C ARG A 10 3.10 19.47 -1.87
N PHE A 11 2.22 18.49 -1.89
CA PHE A 11 0.81 18.69 -2.27
C PHE A 11 0.14 19.79 -1.43
N LYS A 12 0.44 19.85 -0.13
CA LYS A 12 -0.13 20.86 0.77
C LYS A 12 0.28 22.29 0.41
N THR A 13 1.39 22.49 -0.30
CA THR A 13 1.85 23.83 -0.71
C THR A 13 1.17 24.33 -1.99
N HIS A 14 0.36 23.50 -2.66
CA HIS A 14 -0.37 23.89 -3.85
C HIS A 14 -1.29 25.10 -3.55
N PRO A 15 -1.32 26.16 -4.39
CA PRO A 15 -2.09 27.38 -4.13
C PRO A 15 -3.57 27.16 -3.82
N ALA A 16 -4.21 26.19 -4.47
CA ALA A 16 -5.61 25.85 -4.22
C ALA A 16 -5.88 25.09 -2.91
N ILE A 17 -4.82 24.66 -2.21
CA ILE A 17 -4.91 23.80 -1.02
C ILE A 17 -4.34 24.50 0.22
N ARG A 18 -3.20 25.19 0.07
CA ARG A 18 -2.41 25.76 1.18
C ARG A 18 -3.23 26.56 2.19
N ASP A 19 -4.16 27.39 1.72
CA ASP A 19 -4.93 28.30 2.58
C ASP A 19 -6.00 27.55 3.40
N THR A 20 -6.34 26.31 3.02
CA THR A 20 -7.22 25.43 3.82
C THR A 20 -6.60 25.08 5.18
N PHE A 21 -5.27 25.12 5.29
CA PHE A 21 -4.55 24.76 6.50
C PHE A 21 -4.12 25.97 7.34
N GLU A 22 -4.48 27.20 6.94
CA GLU A 22 -4.10 28.41 7.66
C GLU A 22 -4.67 28.40 9.09
N GLY A 23 -3.81 28.63 10.09
CA GLY A 23 -4.16 28.54 11.51
C GLY A 23 -4.46 27.11 12.02
N GLY A 24 -4.37 26.10 11.14
CA GLY A 24 -4.62 24.71 11.47
C GLY A 24 -3.50 24.10 12.32
N LYS A 25 -3.86 23.05 13.09
CA LYS A 25 -2.92 22.23 13.85
C LYS A 25 -2.97 20.79 13.38
N ARG A 26 -1.83 20.23 13.02
CA ARG A 26 -1.68 18.80 12.75
C ARG A 26 -1.77 18.01 14.05
N LEU A 27 -2.75 17.11 14.16
CA LEU A 27 -3.01 16.34 15.37
C LEU A 27 -2.49 14.90 15.31
N SER A 28 -2.52 14.29 14.13
CA SER A 28 -2.16 12.89 13.95
C SER A 28 -1.52 12.65 12.57
N TYR A 29 -0.80 11.54 12.45
CA TYR A 29 -0.22 11.07 11.19
C TYR A 29 -0.31 9.55 11.10
N GLY A 30 -0.54 9.05 9.89
CA GLY A 30 -0.61 7.62 9.61
C GLY A 30 -0.35 7.34 8.15
N ALA A 31 -0.02 6.09 7.85
CA ALA A 31 0.22 5.63 6.49
C ALA A 31 -0.17 4.16 6.35
N ARG A 32 -0.82 3.83 5.24
CA ARG A 32 -1.25 2.47 4.95
C ARG A 32 -1.22 2.21 3.45
N ALA A 33 -0.74 1.04 3.03
CA ALA A 33 -0.96 0.58 1.67
C ALA A 33 -2.44 0.22 1.48
N ILE A 34 -2.98 0.56 0.31
CA ILE A 34 -4.32 0.14 -0.12
C ILE A 34 -4.18 -0.74 -1.36
N THR A 35 -5.16 -1.61 -1.60
CA THR A 35 -5.16 -2.46 -2.79
C THR A 35 -5.79 -1.72 -3.96
N GLU A 36 -5.14 -1.78 -5.12
CA GLU A 36 -5.65 -1.16 -6.35
C GLU A 36 -5.92 -2.16 -7.50
N GLY A 37 -5.71 -3.46 -7.24
CA GLY A 37 -5.89 -4.51 -8.25
C GLY A 37 -7.36 -4.72 -8.68
N GLY A 38 -8.31 -4.50 -7.77
CA GLY A 38 -9.74 -4.60 -8.06
C GLY A 38 -10.18 -6.01 -8.47
N PHE A 39 -11.29 -6.09 -9.21
CA PHE A 39 -11.99 -7.34 -9.57
C PHE A 39 -11.07 -8.44 -10.13
N GLN A 40 -10.05 -8.07 -10.90
CA GLN A 40 -9.14 -9.02 -11.57
C GLN A 40 -8.07 -9.61 -10.66
N SER A 41 -7.84 -8.98 -9.49
CA SER A 41 -6.78 -9.38 -8.55
C SER A 41 -7.34 -10.05 -7.30
N VAL A 42 -8.66 -10.22 -7.19
CA VAL A 42 -9.27 -10.96 -6.08
C VAL A 42 -8.89 -12.45 -6.22
N PRO A 43 -8.19 -13.02 -5.22
CA PRO A 43 -7.80 -14.43 -5.24
C PRO A 43 -9.03 -15.32 -4.95
N LYS A 44 -8.82 -16.64 -4.90
CA LYS A 44 -9.80 -17.54 -4.32
C LYS A 44 -10.05 -17.15 -2.86
N LEU A 45 -11.32 -17.01 -2.45
CA LEU A 45 -11.67 -16.51 -1.12
C LEU A 45 -11.79 -17.58 -0.04
N SER A 46 -11.84 -18.87 -0.38
CA SER A 46 -11.98 -19.97 0.57
C SER A 46 -10.84 -20.99 0.44
N PHE A 47 -10.54 -21.65 1.56
CA PHE A 47 -9.59 -22.76 1.66
C PHE A 47 -10.00 -23.68 2.83
N PRO A 48 -9.48 -24.92 2.92
CA PRO A 48 -9.80 -25.82 4.03
C PRO A 48 -9.51 -25.15 5.38
N GLY A 49 -10.55 -25.00 6.20
CA GLY A 49 -10.45 -24.37 7.51
C GLY A 49 -10.47 -22.83 7.54
N GLY A 50 -10.69 -22.13 6.42
CA GLY A 50 -10.74 -20.66 6.47
C GLY A 50 -11.19 -19.93 5.21
N ALA A 51 -11.19 -18.60 5.31
CA ALA A 51 -11.56 -17.68 4.24
C ALA A 51 -10.76 -16.37 4.28
N LEU A 52 -10.60 -15.74 3.13
CA LEU A 52 -10.04 -14.39 2.96
C LEU A 52 -11.18 -13.39 2.81
N ILE A 53 -11.19 -12.38 3.67
CA ILE A 53 -12.20 -11.30 3.66
C ILE A 53 -11.53 -9.91 3.65
N GLY A 54 -12.33 -8.89 3.39
CA GLY A 54 -11.90 -7.50 3.47
C GLY A 54 -10.82 -7.10 2.46
N CYS A 55 -10.01 -6.12 2.85
CA CYS A 55 -8.91 -5.65 2.00
C CYS A 55 -7.79 -6.69 1.84
N SER A 56 -7.72 -7.71 2.71
CA SER A 56 -6.79 -8.84 2.51
C SER A 56 -7.09 -9.59 1.22
N ALA A 57 -8.36 -9.69 0.84
CA ALA A 57 -8.80 -10.27 -0.42
C ALA A 57 -8.79 -9.25 -1.59
N GLY A 58 -8.43 -7.99 -1.34
CA GLY A 58 -8.35 -6.96 -2.38
C GLY A 58 -9.69 -6.35 -2.80
N LEU A 59 -10.71 -6.35 -1.92
CA LEU A 59 -12.09 -5.94 -2.25
C LEU A 59 -12.32 -4.40 -2.27
N VAL A 60 -11.36 -3.64 -2.78
CA VAL A 60 -11.41 -2.16 -2.81
C VAL A 60 -11.94 -1.65 -4.16
N ASN A 61 -12.90 -0.72 -4.09
CA ASN A 61 -13.35 0.07 -5.23
C ASN A 61 -12.44 1.31 -5.36
N VAL A 62 -11.41 1.19 -6.19
CA VAL A 62 -10.33 2.19 -6.33
C VAL A 62 -10.82 3.56 -6.79
N PRO A 63 -11.66 3.67 -7.85
CA PRO A 63 -12.07 5.00 -8.33
C PRO A 63 -12.93 5.77 -7.32
N ARG A 64 -13.61 5.05 -6.42
CA ARG A 64 -14.38 5.65 -5.32
C ARG A 64 -13.55 5.86 -4.06
N ILE A 65 -12.34 5.28 -3.99
CA ILE A 65 -11.49 5.20 -2.79
C ILE A 65 -12.28 4.60 -1.61
N LYS A 66 -13.02 3.51 -1.87
CA LYS A 66 -13.88 2.85 -0.87
C LYS A 66 -13.67 1.35 -0.85
N GLY A 67 -13.28 0.82 0.31
CA GLY A 67 -13.19 -0.63 0.56
C GLY A 67 -13.94 -1.09 1.80
N SER A 68 -14.30 -0.18 2.72
CA SER A 68 -14.92 -0.53 4.00
C SER A 68 -16.27 -1.23 3.83
N HIS A 69 -17.13 -0.76 2.93
CA HIS A 69 -18.43 -1.37 2.67
C HIS A 69 -18.29 -2.81 2.15
N ASN A 70 -17.39 -3.03 1.18
CA ASN A 70 -17.13 -4.37 0.65
C ASN A 70 -16.47 -5.28 1.68
N ALA A 71 -15.63 -4.72 2.57
CA ALA A 71 -15.04 -5.48 3.65
C ALA A 71 -16.10 -5.97 4.65
N VAL A 72 -17.01 -5.10 5.07
CA VAL A 72 -18.15 -5.48 5.92
C VAL A 72 -19.03 -6.51 5.22
N LEU A 73 -19.39 -6.28 3.96
CA LEU A 73 -20.20 -7.23 3.18
C LEU A 73 -19.52 -8.61 3.04
N SER A 74 -18.19 -8.65 2.89
CA SER A 74 -17.46 -9.92 2.82
C SER A 74 -17.46 -10.67 4.15
N GLY A 75 -17.42 -9.95 5.27
CA GLY A 75 -17.57 -10.54 6.60
C GLY A 75 -18.96 -11.14 6.81
N ILE A 76 -20.02 -10.41 6.40
CA ILE A 76 -21.41 -10.90 6.44
C ILE A 76 -21.55 -12.15 5.55
N LEU A 77 -21.08 -12.09 4.30
CA LEU A 77 -21.14 -13.22 3.38
C LEU A 77 -20.44 -14.47 3.95
N ALA A 78 -19.23 -14.30 4.48
CA ALA A 78 -18.49 -15.39 5.09
C ALA A 78 -19.21 -15.97 6.31
N ALA A 79 -19.72 -15.11 7.19
CA ALA A 79 -20.46 -15.53 8.38
C ALA A 79 -21.72 -16.33 8.02
N ASP A 80 -22.52 -15.87 7.05
CA ASP A 80 -23.72 -16.57 6.61
C ASP A 80 -23.39 -17.97 6.07
N LYS A 81 -22.37 -18.08 5.21
CA LYS A 81 -21.97 -19.37 4.61
C LYS A 81 -21.34 -20.33 5.60
N ILE A 82 -20.57 -19.83 6.55
CA ILE A 82 -20.02 -20.66 7.63
C ILE A 82 -21.14 -21.13 8.57
N ALA A 83 -22.10 -20.26 8.92
CA ALA A 83 -23.22 -20.63 9.76
C ALA A 83 -24.12 -21.69 9.10
N GLU A 84 -24.42 -21.55 7.81
CA GLU A 84 -25.13 -22.56 7.01
C GLU A 84 -24.39 -23.92 7.05
N ALA A 85 -23.07 -23.91 6.86
CA ALA A 85 -22.26 -25.12 6.87
C ALA A 85 -22.25 -25.81 8.25
N ILE A 86 -22.10 -25.04 9.34
CA ILE A 86 -22.16 -25.55 10.71
C ILE A 86 -23.54 -26.14 11.01
N ALA A 87 -24.62 -25.47 10.62
CA ALA A 87 -25.99 -25.96 10.81
C ALA A 87 -26.27 -27.27 10.06
N ALA A 88 -25.60 -27.47 8.91
CA ALA A 88 -25.65 -28.71 8.14
C ALA A 88 -24.75 -29.83 8.71
N GLY A 89 -24.07 -29.61 9.84
CA GLY A 89 -23.20 -30.60 10.47
C GLY A 89 -21.86 -30.82 9.73
N ARG A 90 -21.47 -29.88 8.86
CA ARG A 90 -20.17 -29.95 8.15
C ARG A 90 -19.02 -29.69 9.11
N ALA A 91 -17.88 -30.36 8.88
CA ALA A 91 -16.66 -30.19 9.66
C ALA A 91 -15.42 -30.56 8.83
N ASN A 92 -14.26 -29.97 9.18
CA ASN A 92 -12.96 -30.24 8.56
C ASN A 92 -12.93 -30.07 7.02
N ASP A 93 -13.67 -29.10 6.50
CA ASP A 93 -13.81 -28.87 5.07
C ASP A 93 -13.56 -27.41 4.65
N GLU A 94 -13.80 -27.12 3.38
CA GLU A 94 -13.71 -25.77 2.82
C GLU A 94 -15.12 -25.16 2.66
N PRO A 95 -15.35 -23.92 3.15
CA PRO A 95 -16.60 -23.18 2.89
C PRO A 95 -16.62 -22.60 1.47
N VAL A 96 -16.63 -23.48 0.47
CA VAL A 96 -16.52 -23.15 -0.97
C VAL A 96 -17.64 -22.22 -1.47
N GLU A 97 -18.78 -22.20 -0.77
CA GLU A 97 -19.91 -21.31 -1.04
C GLU A 97 -19.51 -19.82 -1.01
N ILE A 98 -18.50 -19.45 -0.23
CA ILE A 98 -17.95 -18.08 -0.19
C ILE A 98 -17.34 -17.73 -1.55
N GLU A 99 -16.44 -18.59 -2.07
CA GLU A 99 -15.81 -18.39 -3.38
C GLU A 99 -16.85 -18.39 -4.51
N ASN A 100 -17.81 -19.31 -4.45
CA ASN A 100 -18.79 -19.49 -5.51
C ASN A 100 -19.79 -18.33 -5.62
N SER A 101 -20.07 -17.62 -4.53
CA SER A 101 -21.16 -16.63 -4.48
C SER A 101 -20.71 -15.17 -4.53
N TRP A 102 -19.47 -14.84 -4.16
CA TRP A 102 -19.08 -13.44 -3.98
C TRP A 102 -19.17 -12.62 -5.29
N ARG A 103 -18.94 -13.23 -6.45
CA ARG A 103 -19.00 -12.53 -7.75
C ARG A 103 -20.40 -12.07 -8.13
N ASP A 104 -21.42 -12.79 -7.68
CA ASP A 104 -22.84 -12.46 -7.93
C ASP A 104 -23.43 -11.57 -6.83
N SER A 105 -22.71 -11.43 -5.72
CA SER A 105 -23.07 -10.56 -4.60
C SER A 105 -22.93 -9.06 -4.95
N ALA A 106 -23.31 -8.20 -4.00
CA ALA A 106 -23.09 -6.76 -4.09
C ALA A 106 -21.60 -6.39 -4.30
N ILE A 107 -20.68 -7.19 -3.76
CA ILE A 107 -19.23 -6.97 -3.88
C ILE A 107 -18.78 -7.13 -5.33
N GLY A 108 -19.10 -8.28 -5.93
CA GLY A 108 -18.75 -8.56 -7.32
C GLY A 108 -19.38 -7.56 -8.28
N LYS A 109 -20.64 -7.17 -8.04
CA LYS A 109 -21.33 -6.13 -8.84
C LYS A 109 -20.68 -4.75 -8.70
N ASP A 110 -20.24 -4.36 -7.51
CA ASP A 110 -19.53 -3.08 -7.27
C ASP A 110 -18.18 -3.05 -7.98
N LEU A 111 -17.36 -4.09 -7.81
CA LEU A 111 -16.01 -4.16 -8.38
C LEU A 111 -16.01 -4.37 -9.90
N LYS A 112 -16.94 -5.18 -10.42
CA LYS A 112 -17.00 -5.49 -11.86
C LYS A 112 -17.24 -4.23 -12.70
N LYS A 113 -18.04 -3.28 -12.22
CA LYS A 113 -18.34 -2.01 -12.94
C LYS A 113 -17.12 -1.11 -13.14
N VAL A 114 -16.13 -1.19 -12.26
CA VAL A 114 -14.96 -0.32 -12.24
C VAL A 114 -13.67 -1.03 -12.64
N ARG A 115 -13.76 -2.30 -13.03
CA ARG A 115 -12.62 -3.21 -13.20
C ARG A 115 -11.51 -2.68 -14.12
N ASN A 116 -11.85 -1.94 -15.17
CA ASN A 116 -10.85 -1.50 -16.15
C ASN A 116 -10.18 -0.16 -15.82
N VAL A 117 -10.63 0.58 -14.81
CA VAL A 117 -10.10 1.93 -14.53
C VAL A 117 -8.61 1.90 -14.22
N LYS A 118 -8.18 1.08 -13.26
CA LYS A 118 -6.76 0.99 -12.91
C LYS A 118 -5.90 0.43 -14.05
N PRO A 119 -6.28 -0.66 -14.75
CA PRO A 119 -5.53 -1.11 -15.93
C PRO A 119 -5.38 -0.05 -17.03
N LEU A 120 -6.42 0.73 -17.32
CA LEU A 120 -6.37 1.81 -18.31
C LEU A 120 -5.44 2.94 -17.85
N TRP A 121 -5.55 3.34 -16.59
CA TRP A 121 -4.66 4.33 -15.98
C TRP A 121 -3.19 3.91 -16.05
N SER A 122 -2.87 2.68 -15.64
CA SER A 122 -1.49 2.18 -15.65
C SER A 122 -0.90 2.08 -17.06
N ARG A 123 -1.72 1.85 -18.10
CA ARG A 123 -1.25 1.69 -19.49
C ARG A 123 -1.10 3.01 -20.24
N PHE A 124 -2.03 3.95 -20.03
CA PHE A 124 -2.12 5.18 -20.82
C PHE A 124 -1.81 6.45 -20.02
N GLY A 125 -1.35 6.30 -18.78
CA GLY A 125 -1.05 7.42 -17.89
C GLY A 125 -2.30 8.13 -17.37
N THR A 126 -2.09 9.17 -16.55
CA THR A 126 -3.17 9.82 -15.80
C THR A 126 -4.22 10.47 -16.69
N ALA A 127 -3.83 11.29 -17.68
CA ALA A 127 -4.82 12.03 -18.47
C ALA A 127 -5.69 11.11 -19.36
N ILE A 128 -5.06 10.33 -20.24
CA ILE A 128 -5.77 9.47 -21.19
C ILE A 128 -6.39 8.27 -20.47
N GLY A 129 -5.64 7.61 -19.59
CA GLY A 129 -6.11 6.41 -18.91
C GLY A 129 -7.28 6.65 -17.97
N VAL A 130 -7.31 7.77 -17.23
CA VAL A 130 -8.47 8.13 -16.39
C VAL A 130 -9.67 8.51 -17.26
N GLY A 131 -9.46 9.22 -18.37
CA GLY A 131 -10.54 9.54 -19.33
C GLY A 131 -11.19 8.27 -19.90
N LEU A 132 -10.39 7.30 -20.35
CA LEU A 132 -10.88 6.00 -20.83
C LEU A 132 -11.55 5.19 -19.71
N GLY A 133 -11.01 5.25 -18.48
CA GLY A 133 -11.63 4.64 -17.32
C GLY A 133 -13.03 5.20 -17.02
N GLY A 134 -13.18 6.53 -17.13
CA GLY A 134 -14.48 7.20 -17.02
C GLY A 134 -15.46 6.75 -18.09
N LEU A 135 -15.02 6.66 -19.35
CA LEU A 135 -15.83 6.12 -20.45
C LEU A 135 -16.30 4.68 -20.16
N ASP A 136 -15.39 3.81 -19.75
CA ASP A 136 -15.74 2.41 -19.46
C ASP A 136 -16.69 2.28 -18.27
N MET A 137 -16.48 3.05 -17.20
CA MET A 137 -17.42 3.09 -16.08
C MET A 137 -18.81 3.55 -16.53
N TRP A 138 -18.88 4.55 -17.40
CA TRP A 138 -20.15 5.07 -17.90
C TRP A 138 -20.91 4.02 -18.73
N THR A 139 -20.22 3.28 -19.61
CA THR A 139 -20.87 2.20 -20.36
C THR A 139 -21.31 1.03 -19.48
N ASN A 140 -20.51 0.66 -18.47
CA ASN A 140 -20.89 -0.39 -17.53
C ASN A 140 -22.10 0.04 -16.69
N GLN A 141 -22.20 1.31 -16.32
CA GLN A 141 -23.28 1.82 -15.47
C GLN A 141 -24.59 2.04 -16.24
N LEU A 142 -24.51 2.57 -17.47
CA LEU A 142 -25.70 2.88 -18.27
C LEU A 142 -26.21 1.69 -19.09
N PHE A 143 -25.30 0.88 -19.64
CA PHE A 143 -25.64 -0.16 -20.61
C PHE A 143 -25.25 -1.57 -20.14
N GLY A 144 -24.57 -1.71 -19.01
CA GLY A 144 -24.21 -3.02 -18.45
C GLY A 144 -23.05 -3.73 -19.14
N PHE A 145 -22.33 -3.07 -20.04
CA PHE A 145 -21.19 -3.66 -20.74
C PHE A 145 -19.93 -2.76 -20.73
N SER A 146 -18.78 -3.36 -21.02
CA SER A 146 -17.50 -2.67 -21.18
C SER A 146 -17.08 -2.72 -22.65
N LEU A 147 -16.64 -1.58 -23.19
CA LEU A 147 -16.03 -1.51 -24.53
C LEU A 147 -14.66 -2.20 -24.60
N PHE A 148 -14.02 -2.40 -23.44
CA PHE A 148 -12.67 -2.96 -23.33
C PHE A 148 -12.64 -4.38 -22.76
N GLY A 149 -13.81 -5.00 -22.54
CA GLY A 149 -13.92 -6.31 -21.91
C GLY A 149 -13.44 -6.29 -20.45
N THR A 150 -12.51 -7.19 -20.10
CA THR A 150 -11.83 -7.18 -18.79
C THR A 150 -10.33 -7.19 -19.02
N LEU A 151 -9.70 -6.05 -18.76
CA LEU A 151 -8.26 -5.87 -18.93
C LEU A 151 -7.49 -6.47 -17.77
N LYS A 152 -6.28 -6.98 -18.05
CA LYS A 152 -5.34 -7.46 -17.03
C LYS A 152 -4.36 -6.36 -16.61
N HIS A 153 -3.89 -6.44 -15.37
CA HIS A 153 -2.68 -5.73 -14.94
C HIS A 153 -1.44 -6.34 -15.62
N GLY A 154 -0.38 -5.54 -15.74
CA GLY A 154 0.85 -5.94 -16.45
C GLY A 154 1.95 -6.42 -15.51
N LYS A 155 2.60 -5.46 -14.84
CA LYS A 155 3.71 -5.70 -13.91
C LYS A 155 3.20 -5.66 -12.46
N THR A 156 3.94 -6.28 -11.54
CA THR A 156 3.76 -6.00 -10.11
C THR A 156 4.27 -4.61 -9.76
N ASP A 157 3.91 -4.11 -8.57
CA ASP A 157 4.41 -2.81 -8.10
C ASP A 157 5.94 -2.81 -7.94
N ALA A 158 6.53 -3.89 -7.42
CA ALA A 158 7.98 -4.08 -7.33
C ALA A 158 8.66 -3.98 -8.71
N GLN A 159 8.13 -4.71 -9.71
CA GLN A 159 8.65 -4.74 -11.08
C GLN A 159 8.46 -3.43 -11.86
N SER A 160 7.65 -2.51 -11.32
CA SER A 160 7.39 -1.21 -11.95
C SER A 160 8.46 -0.16 -11.59
N LEU A 161 9.44 -0.50 -10.76
CA LEU A 161 10.58 0.38 -10.48
C LEU A 161 11.68 0.23 -11.54
N GLU A 162 12.23 1.34 -11.99
CA GLU A 162 13.34 1.37 -12.93
C GLU A 162 14.65 1.80 -12.26
N PRO A 163 15.82 1.37 -12.80
CA PRO A 163 17.12 1.75 -12.26
C PRO A 163 17.30 3.26 -12.12
N ALA A 164 17.98 3.68 -11.05
CA ALA A 164 18.16 5.08 -10.71
C ALA A 164 18.84 5.88 -11.82
N ALA A 165 19.77 5.25 -12.57
CA ALA A 165 20.47 5.87 -13.70
C ALA A 165 19.54 6.36 -14.84
N LYS A 166 18.30 5.85 -14.92
CA LYS A 166 17.32 6.28 -15.93
C LYS A 166 16.52 7.51 -15.52
N HIS A 167 16.68 8.00 -14.29
CA HIS A 167 15.84 9.06 -13.74
C HIS A 167 16.69 10.17 -13.11
N ARG A 168 16.06 11.32 -12.93
CA ARG A 168 16.66 12.45 -12.22
C ARG A 168 16.22 12.43 -10.75
N LYS A 169 17.13 12.80 -9.86
CA LYS A 169 16.81 13.08 -8.46
C LYS A 169 15.74 14.17 -8.40
N ILE A 170 14.76 14.01 -7.51
CA ILE A 170 13.74 15.03 -7.24
C ILE A 170 14.22 15.80 -6.01
N ASP A 171 14.36 17.11 -6.17
CA ASP A 171 14.71 18.00 -5.07
C ASP A 171 13.43 18.45 -4.36
N TYR A 172 13.18 17.87 -3.19
CA TYR A 172 12.02 18.22 -2.37
C TYR A 172 12.36 19.39 -1.44
N PRO A 173 11.50 20.42 -1.33
CA PRO A 173 11.74 21.53 -0.41
C PRO A 173 11.85 21.05 1.04
N LYS A 174 12.70 21.73 1.82
CA LYS A 174 12.76 21.49 3.27
C LYS A 174 11.41 21.84 3.91
N PRO A 175 10.96 21.08 4.91
CA PRO A 175 9.73 21.39 5.62
C PRO A 175 9.85 22.71 6.39
N ASP A 176 8.76 23.47 6.44
CA ASP A 176 8.67 24.76 7.15
C ASP A 176 8.24 24.64 8.62
N GLY A 177 7.83 23.44 9.06
CA GLY A 177 7.35 23.18 10.41
C GLY A 177 5.95 23.72 10.72
N VAL A 178 5.26 24.31 9.73
CA VAL A 178 3.93 24.92 9.87
C VAL A 178 2.94 24.23 8.94
N LEU A 179 3.19 24.27 7.63
CA LEU A 179 2.37 23.62 6.61
C LEU A 179 2.94 22.25 6.24
N THR A 180 4.27 22.14 6.23
CA THR A 180 5.03 20.95 5.84
C THR A 180 5.95 20.51 6.97
N PHE A 181 6.14 19.21 7.12
CA PHE A 181 6.80 18.62 8.28
C PHE A 181 7.74 17.51 7.87
N ASP A 182 8.79 17.30 8.65
CA ASP A 182 9.70 16.19 8.49
C ASP A 182 9.04 14.85 8.89
N ARG A 183 9.69 13.76 8.49
CA ARG A 183 9.18 12.41 8.71
C ARG A 183 9.18 12.00 10.18
N LEU A 184 10.21 12.35 10.95
CA LEU A 184 10.35 11.93 12.34
C LEU A 184 9.29 12.60 13.22
N SER A 185 9.07 13.91 13.06
CA SER A 185 7.97 14.60 13.75
C SER A 185 6.59 14.07 13.33
N SER A 186 6.46 13.52 12.12
CA SER A 186 5.24 12.86 11.67
C SER A 186 5.06 11.49 12.34
N VAL A 187 6.10 10.67 12.40
CA VAL A 187 6.08 9.36 13.07
C VAL A 187 5.72 9.51 14.55
N PHE A 188 6.23 10.54 15.21
CA PHE A 188 5.84 10.85 16.59
C PHE A 188 4.32 11.01 16.74
N LEU A 189 3.65 11.69 15.80
CA LEU A 189 2.18 11.85 15.80
C LEU A 189 1.39 10.61 15.38
N SER A 190 2.06 9.52 15.01
CA SER A 190 1.41 8.21 14.84
C SER A 190 1.31 7.43 16.16
N ASN A 191 1.98 7.91 17.21
CA ASN A 191 2.14 7.22 18.49
C ASN A 191 2.58 5.75 18.30
N THR A 192 3.42 5.49 17.31
CA THR A 192 3.94 4.14 17.08
C THR A 192 5.04 3.82 18.08
N ASN A 193 5.04 2.59 18.60
CA ASN A 193 6.06 2.12 19.53
C ASN A 193 6.22 0.60 19.44
N HIS A 194 7.44 0.13 19.70
CA HIS A 194 7.82 -1.29 19.81
C HIS A 194 8.86 -1.44 20.93
N ASP A 195 8.96 -2.61 21.56
CA ASP A 195 10.04 -2.88 22.52
C ASP A 195 11.40 -2.89 21.79
N GLU A 196 12.38 -2.13 22.28
CA GLU A 196 13.70 -2.02 21.64
C GLU A 196 14.48 -3.35 21.65
N ASN A 197 14.14 -4.28 22.53
CA ASN A 197 14.78 -5.58 22.67
C ASN A 197 14.03 -6.71 21.94
N GLU A 198 12.98 -6.40 21.17
CA GLU A 198 12.32 -7.41 20.35
C GLU A 198 13.11 -7.74 19.06
N PRO A 199 12.94 -8.94 18.49
CA PRO A 199 13.48 -9.22 17.16
C PRO A 199 12.88 -8.31 16.08
N VAL A 200 13.72 -7.82 15.18
CA VAL A 200 13.28 -7.00 14.04
C VAL A 200 12.27 -7.76 13.18
N HIS A 201 11.04 -7.25 13.11
CA HIS A 201 9.93 -7.84 12.35
C HIS A 201 9.98 -7.55 10.82
N LEU A 202 11.06 -6.93 10.36
CA LEU A 202 11.34 -6.57 8.96
C LEU A 202 12.52 -7.39 8.47
N LEU A 203 12.24 -8.62 8.05
CA LEU A 203 13.26 -9.61 7.75
C LEU A 203 13.82 -9.36 6.34
N VAL A 204 15.14 -9.17 6.25
CA VAL A 204 15.86 -9.08 4.97
C VAL A 204 16.43 -10.45 4.64
N ARG A 205 16.03 -11.05 3.52
CA ARG A 205 16.45 -12.41 3.15
C ARG A 205 17.92 -12.47 2.72
N ASP A 206 18.37 -11.46 1.98
CA ASP A 206 19.73 -11.36 1.45
C ASP A 206 20.26 -9.92 1.60
N MET A 207 21.20 -9.74 2.54
CA MET A 207 21.82 -8.44 2.81
C MET A 207 22.75 -7.97 1.68
N GLU A 208 23.36 -8.90 0.94
CA GLU A 208 24.20 -8.56 -0.20
C GLU A 208 23.34 -8.09 -1.38
N LEU A 209 22.19 -8.71 -1.62
CA LEU A 209 21.24 -8.24 -2.63
C LEU A 209 20.68 -6.86 -2.27
N GLN A 210 20.48 -6.59 -0.98
CA GLN A 210 20.06 -5.27 -0.49
C GLN A 210 21.07 -4.20 -0.89
N LYS A 211 22.38 -4.47 -0.79
CA LYS A 211 23.42 -3.53 -1.21
C LYS A 211 23.60 -3.49 -2.73
N THR A 212 23.79 -4.64 -3.36
CA THR A 212 24.17 -4.75 -4.77
C THR A 212 23.05 -4.41 -5.75
N SER A 213 21.78 -4.49 -5.32
CA SER A 213 20.62 -4.15 -6.16
C SER A 213 19.83 -2.98 -5.59
N GLU A 214 19.21 -3.11 -4.41
CA GLU A 214 18.32 -2.06 -3.86
C GLU A 214 19.06 -0.72 -3.72
N HIS A 215 20.27 -0.73 -3.17
CA HIS A 215 21.12 0.45 -3.11
C HIS A 215 21.78 0.75 -4.46
N ASP A 216 22.64 -0.13 -4.97
CA ASP A 216 23.53 0.21 -6.08
C ASP A 216 22.84 0.42 -7.43
N VAL A 217 21.71 -0.24 -7.69
CA VAL A 217 20.95 -0.11 -8.95
C VAL A 217 19.79 0.88 -8.81
N PHE A 218 19.09 0.87 -7.67
CA PHE A 218 17.87 1.65 -7.46
C PHE A 218 18.05 2.87 -6.52
N ALA A 219 19.29 3.14 -6.10
CA ALA A 219 19.69 4.25 -5.21
C ALA A 219 18.98 4.22 -3.84
N GLY A 220 18.68 3.06 -3.30
CA GLY A 220 18.12 2.90 -1.95
C GLY A 220 16.66 3.35 -1.81
N PRO A 221 15.69 2.86 -2.61
CA PRO A 221 14.28 3.29 -2.56
C PRO A 221 13.60 3.09 -1.21
N SER A 222 14.06 2.17 -0.36
CA SER A 222 13.51 1.92 0.99
C SER A 222 13.51 3.15 1.89
N THR A 223 14.53 3.99 1.78
CA THR A 223 14.66 5.27 2.48
C THR A 223 13.60 6.31 2.07
N ARG A 224 12.87 6.07 0.97
CA ARG A 224 11.93 7.00 0.35
C ARG A 224 10.50 6.49 0.31
N TYR A 225 10.27 5.23 -0.08
CA TYR A 225 8.92 4.66 -0.06
C TYR A 225 8.44 4.37 1.36
N CYS A 226 9.36 4.22 2.33
CA CYS A 226 8.98 4.02 3.71
C CYS A 226 8.43 5.32 4.31
N PRO A 227 7.17 5.35 4.76
CA PRO A 227 6.55 6.57 5.28
C PRO A 227 7.04 6.93 6.69
N ALA A 228 7.89 6.09 7.29
CA ALA A 228 8.27 6.21 8.70
C ALA A 228 9.79 6.25 8.96
N GLY A 229 10.62 6.29 7.92
CA GLY A 229 12.08 6.40 8.11
C GLY A 229 12.68 5.20 8.83
N VAL A 230 12.12 4.01 8.60
CA VAL A 230 12.59 2.77 9.20
C VAL A 230 13.93 2.33 8.59
N TYR A 231 14.17 2.63 7.32
CA TYR A 231 15.37 2.17 6.61
C TYR A 231 16.31 3.32 6.34
N GLU A 232 17.59 3.11 6.67
CA GLU A 232 18.65 4.07 6.43
C GLU A 232 19.88 3.38 5.84
N TRP A 233 20.59 4.12 4.99
CA TRP A 233 21.94 3.79 4.56
C TRP A 233 22.89 4.74 5.27
N VAL A 234 23.77 4.20 6.10
CA VAL A 234 24.70 4.98 6.93
C VAL A 234 26.14 4.75 6.50
N ASP A 235 26.99 5.75 6.67
CA ASP A 235 28.44 5.62 6.48
C ASP A 235 29.10 4.83 7.63
N ALA A 236 30.42 4.68 7.58
CA ALA A 236 31.20 3.96 8.59
C ALA A 236 31.11 4.58 10.00
N ASP A 237 30.87 5.90 10.08
CA ASP A 237 30.72 6.65 11.32
C ASP A 237 29.27 6.61 11.84
N GLY A 238 28.36 5.99 11.10
CA GLY A 238 26.94 5.86 11.43
C GLY A 238 26.09 7.07 11.04
N ASN A 239 26.63 8.02 10.28
CA ASN A 239 25.85 9.15 9.78
C ASN A 239 25.04 8.75 8.54
N ALA A 240 23.85 9.33 8.37
CA ALA A 240 23.04 9.11 7.19
C ALA A 240 23.82 9.51 5.92
N ALA A 241 23.90 8.61 4.94
CA ALA A 241 24.59 8.86 3.69
C ALA A 241 23.87 9.98 2.92
N SER A 242 24.54 11.14 2.79
CA SER A 242 23.98 12.32 2.13
C SER A 242 23.73 12.11 0.64
N ASP A 243 24.52 11.25 0.00
CA ASP A 243 24.33 10.84 -1.39
C ASP A 243 23.75 9.41 -1.45
N PRO A 244 22.56 9.22 -2.05
CA PRO A 244 21.99 7.88 -2.27
C PRO A 244 22.80 6.94 -3.19
N SER A 245 23.90 7.42 -3.77
CA SER A 245 24.89 6.62 -4.51
C SER A 245 26.22 6.41 -3.78
N ALA A 246 26.31 6.82 -2.50
CA ALA A 246 27.50 6.66 -1.69
C ALA A 246 27.95 5.19 -1.63
N LYS A 247 29.25 4.96 -1.81
CA LYS A 247 29.83 3.64 -1.64
C LYS A 247 30.19 3.39 -0.17
N ASP A 248 30.37 2.12 0.16
CA ASP A 248 30.77 1.67 1.51
C ASP A 248 29.79 2.04 2.64
N VAL A 249 28.50 2.04 2.31
CA VAL A 249 27.41 2.24 3.27
C VAL A 249 26.91 0.91 3.87
N ARG A 250 26.32 1.01 5.07
CA ARG A 250 25.66 -0.07 5.79
C ARG A 250 24.15 0.18 5.86
N PHE A 251 23.36 -0.87 5.66
CA PHE A 251 21.92 -0.82 5.83
C PHE A 251 21.53 -0.94 7.31
N VAL A 252 20.69 -0.03 7.79
CA VAL A 252 20.19 0.01 9.18
C VAL A 252 18.66 -0.01 9.16
N ILE A 253 18.08 -0.78 10.10
CA ILE A 253 16.64 -0.93 10.26
C ILE A 253 16.24 -0.44 11.65
N ASN A 254 15.56 0.70 11.69
CA ASN A 254 14.93 1.29 12.86
C ASN A 254 13.49 0.76 13.00
N ALA A 255 13.36 -0.52 13.35
CA ALA A 255 12.07 -1.23 13.37
C ALA A 255 11.04 -0.59 14.31
N GLN A 256 11.48 0.07 15.37
CA GLN A 256 10.64 0.78 16.34
C GLN A 256 9.76 1.87 15.72
N ASN A 257 10.20 2.46 14.60
CA ASN A 257 9.46 3.49 13.88
C ASN A 257 8.35 2.91 12.98
N CYS A 258 8.26 1.59 12.82
CA CYS A 258 7.38 0.98 11.83
C CYS A 258 5.91 1.33 12.09
N VAL A 259 5.20 1.82 11.08
CA VAL A 259 3.74 2.09 11.16
C VAL A 259 2.90 0.98 10.51
N HIS A 260 3.52 -0.18 10.28
CA HIS A 260 2.90 -1.40 9.74
C HIS A 260 2.20 -1.21 8.39
N CYS A 261 2.59 -0.20 7.61
CA CYS A 261 1.93 0.17 6.35
C CYS A 261 1.96 -0.91 5.26
N LYS A 262 2.92 -1.86 5.36
CA LYS A 262 3.24 -2.94 4.40
C LYS A 262 3.89 -2.51 3.08
N THR A 263 4.17 -1.23 2.87
CA THR A 263 4.74 -0.72 1.61
C THR A 263 6.10 -1.35 1.26
N CYS A 264 6.96 -1.60 2.24
CA CYS A 264 8.28 -2.18 2.03
C CYS A 264 8.22 -3.59 1.42
N ASP A 265 7.32 -4.42 1.93
CA ASP A 265 7.07 -5.78 1.43
C ASP A 265 6.54 -5.75 -0.02
N ILE A 266 5.70 -4.75 -0.34
CA ILE A 266 5.08 -4.59 -1.66
C ILE A 266 6.03 -3.98 -2.71
N LYS A 267 6.82 -2.97 -2.32
CA LYS A 267 7.51 -2.08 -3.27
C LYS A 267 9.00 -2.34 -3.42
N ASP A 268 9.60 -3.15 -2.56
CA ASP A 268 10.98 -3.58 -2.72
C ASP A 268 11.19 -4.21 -4.11
N PRO A 269 12.07 -3.64 -4.96
CA PRO A 269 12.29 -4.13 -6.33
C PRO A 269 12.75 -5.59 -6.38
N ASN A 270 13.38 -6.09 -5.30
CA ASN A 270 13.89 -7.45 -5.22
C ASN A 270 12.97 -8.41 -4.46
N GLN A 271 11.88 -7.92 -3.84
CA GLN A 271 11.02 -8.71 -2.94
C GLN A 271 11.83 -9.45 -1.85
N ASN A 272 12.82 -8.74 -1.31
CA ASN A 272 13.82 -9.21 -0.36
C ASN A 272 13.40 -8.96 1.10
N ILE A 273 12.63 -7.89 1.34
CA ILE A 273 12.05 -7.56 2.65
C ILE A 273 10.74 -8.34 2.84
N ASN A 274 10.64 -9.07 3.95
CA ASN A 274 9.44 -9.78 4.38
C ASN A 274 8.97 -9.22 5.73
N TRP A 275 7.80 -8.58 5.73
CA TRP A 275 7.18 -8.07 6.95
C TRP A 275 6.51 -9.23 7.69
N VAL A 276 6.82 -9.38 8.97
CA VAL A 276 6.08 -10.26 9.89
C VAL A 276 5.46 -9.43 11.01
N PRO A 277 4.42 -9.92 11.70
CA PRO A 277 3.91 -9.23 12.88
C PRO A 277 4.99 -9.14 13.98
N PRO A 278 5.16 -7.96 14.61
CA PRO A 278 5.91 -7.83 15.87
C PRO A 278 5.12 -8.42 17.05
N GLN A 279 5.61 -8.19 18.27
CA GLN A 279 4.84 -8.53 19.47
C GLN A 279 3.44 -7.87 19.48
N GLY A 280 2.48 -8.60 20.06
CA GLY A 280 1.08 -8.18 20.07
C GLY A 280 0.86 -6.91 20.91
N GLY A 281 0.15 -5.93 20.34
CA GLY A 281 -0.14 -4.65 20.99
C GLY A 281 0.81 -3.51 20.60
N GLU A 282 1.84 -3.80 19.82
CA GLU A 282 2.80 -2.82 19.33
C GLU A 282 2.42 -2.24 17.96
N GLY A 283 3.13 -1.19 17.56
CA GLY A 283 2.88 -0.44 16.33
C GLY A 283 2.09 0.86 16.56
N PRO A 284 1.46 1.38 15.52
CA PRO A 284 0.83 2.70 15.56
C PRO A 284 -0.41 2.74 16.44
N VAL A 285 -0.49 3.75 17.33
CA VAL A 285 -1.69 4.07 18.12
C VAL A 285 -2.42 5.25 17.47
N TYR A 286 -3.14 4.96 16.40
CA TYR A 286 -3.90 5.97 15.67
C TYR A 286 -5.11 6.46 16.46
N VAL A 287 -5.16 7.76 16.73
CA VAL A 287 -6.30 8.43 17.38
C VAL A 287 -7.11 9.16 16.31
N ASN A 288 -8.40 8.82 16.20
CA ASN A 288 -9.35 9.43 15.25
C ASN A 288 -8.94 9.30 13.76
N MET A 289 -8.43 8.15 13.33
CA MET A 289 -8.17 7.83 11.91
C MET A 289 -8.99 6.64 11.41
#